data_AF-A0A813KBG6-F1
#
_entry.id   AF-A0A813KBG6-F1
#
_cell.length_a   1.000
_cell.length_b   1.000
_cell.length_c   1.000
_cell.angle_alpha   90.00
_cell.angle_beta   90.00
_cell.angle_gamma   90.00
#
_symmetry.space_group_name_H-M   'P 1'
#
loop_
_entity.id
_entity.type
_entity.pdbx_description
1 polymer ?
#
loop_
_entity_poly.entity_id
_entity_poly.type
_entity_poly.pdbx_seq_one_letter_code
_entity_poly.pdbx_strand_id
1 'polypeptide(L)'
;AWNKTYYKDAETGEPLQQLPLNSVLLTPEPGTVISTDAVSIAVQGVAYPGGTGSSISQVEVSADRGKSWQTARCRFDQLPTDVSARHAWVLFEAHVELPPAAAAGCGLPLEELWVRARCANGEEQPEVSRAHGGYFYNGYHKVPLIRQPAADLASQAA
;
A
#
# COMPACT_ATOMS: atom_id res chain seq x y z
N ALA A 1 27.93 1.57 19.22
CA ALA A 1 27.81 0.20 18.68
C ALA A 1 26.60 0.16 17.76
N TRP A 2 26.71 -0.50 16.60
CA TRP A 2 25.66 -0.52 15.55
C TRP A 2 24.33 -1.15 16.02
N ASN A 3 24.36 -1.94 17.09
CA ASN A 3 23.22 -2.62 17.69
C ASN A 3 22.56 -1.85 18.84
N LYS A 4 22.96 -0.60 19.12
CA LYS A 4 22.49 0.17 20.29
C LYS A 4 20.97 0.30 20.33
N THR A 5 20.32 0.34 19.16
CA THR A 5 18.88 0.45 18.95
C THR A 5 18.29 -0.73 18.20
N TYR A 6 19.05 -1.82 18.02
CA TYR A 6 18.49 -3.06 17.47
C TYR A 6 17.37 -3.52 18.40
N TYR A 7 16.21 -3.92 17.85
CA TYR A 7 14.98 -4.28 18.58
C TYR A 7 14.44 -3.24 19.58
N LYS A 8 14.93 -1.99 19.54
CA LYS A 8 14.55 -0.92 20.46
C LYS A 8 14.05 0.30 19.71
N ASP A 9 13.16 1.04 20.35
CA ASP A 9 12.73 2.34 19.87
C ASP A 9 13.94 3.29 19.84
N ALA A 10 14.07 4.06 18.77
CA ALA A 10 15.23 4.92 18.55
C ALA A 10 15.23 6.17 19.45
N GLU A 11 14.06 6.60 19.91
CA GLU A 11 13.87 7.77 20.76
C GLU A 11 13.92 7.38 22.24
N THR A 12 13.22 6.32 22.65
CA THR A 12 13.13 5.91 24.06
C THR A 12 14.18 4.89 24.47
N GLY A 13 14.70 4.10 23.53
CA GLY A 13 15.63 2.99 23.82
C GLY A 13 14.96 1.76 24.45
N GLU A 14 13.63 1.76 24.56
CA GLU A 14 12.83 0.64 25.08
C GLU A 14 12.61 -0.43 24.02
N PRO A 15 12.38 -1.70 24.39
CA PRO A 15 12.07 -2.76 23.44
C PRO A 15 10.82 -2.44 22.60
N LEU A 16 10.87 -2.79 21.31
CA LEU A 16 9.72 -2.66 20.42
C LEU A 16 8.59 -3.61 20.84
N GLN A 17 7.42 -3.07 21.17
CA GLN A 17 6.24 -3.84 21.59
C GLN A 17 5.05 -3.71 20.63
N GLN A 18 4.95 -2.57 19.94
CA GLN A 18 3.79 -2.21 19.13
C GLN A 18 4.21 -1.90 17.71
N LEU A 19 3.51 -2.49 16.74
CA LEU A 19 3.71 -2.17 15.32
C LEU A 19 3.02 -0.85 14.98
N PRO A 20 3.55 -0.07 14.04
CA PRO A 20 2.81 1.05 13.46
C PRO A 20 1.65 0.56 12.58
N LEU A 21 0.67 1.44 12.35
CA LEU A 21 -0.34 1.31 11.29
C LEU A 21 0.35 1.07 9.95
N ASN A 22 -0.13 0.09 9.17
CA ASN A 22 0.42 -0.19 7.85
C ASN A 22 -0.63 -0.73 6.85
N SER A 23 -0.29 -0.68 5.57
CA SER A 23 -1.04 -1.30 4.48
C SER A 23 -0.13 -1.77 3.35
N VAL A 24 -0.53 -2.85 2.69
CA VAL A 24 0.25 -3.55 1.68
C VAL A 24 -0.66 -4.05 0.57
N LEU A 25 -0.41 -3.60 -0.66
CA LEU A 25 -0.91 -4.24 -1.88
C LEU A 25 -0.32 -5.65 -2.04
N LEU A 26 -1.18 -6.64 -2.26
CA LEU A 26 -0.82 -8.02 -2.57
C LEU A 26 -0.94 -8.29 -4.08
N THR A 27 -1.92 -7.66 -4.72
CA THR A 27 -2.08 -7.69 -6.18
C THR A 27 -2.36 -6.27 -6.68
N PRO A 28 -1.79 -5.88 -7.83
CA PRO A 28 -0.84 -6.62 -8.68
C PRO A 28 0.54 -6.79 -8.03
N GLU A 29 1.35 -7.73 -8.54
CA GLU A 29 2.75 -7.89 -8.14
C GLU A 29 3.63 -6.77 -8.76
N PRO A 30 4.73 -6.37 -8.10
CA PRO A 30 5.69 -5.44 -8.69
C PRO A 30 6.18 -5.91 -10.06
N GLY A 31 6.10 -5.03 -11.06
CA GLY A 31 6.48 -5.33 -12.44
C GLY A 31 5.37 -5.97 -13.28
N THR A 32 4.15 -6.09 -12.76
CA THR A 32 2.99 -6.52 -13.55
C THR A 32 2.85 -5.66 -14.80
N VAL A 33 2.71 -6.32 -15.95
CA VAL A 33 2.55 -5.66 -17.24
C VAL A 33 1.06 -5.49 -17.55
N ILE A 34 0.67 -4.27 -17.92
CA ILE A 34 -0.68 -3.92 -18.36
C ILE A 34 -0.66 -3.24 -19.74
N SER A 35 -1.79 -3.29 -20.45
CA SER A 35 -1.93 -2.58 -21.72
C SER A 35 -1.82 -1.07 -21.52
N THR A 36 -1.24 -0.35 -22.48
CA THR A 36 -1.32 1.12 -22.55
C THR A 36 -2.75 1.64 -22.59
N ASP A 37 -3.67 0.83 -23.11
CA ASP A 37 -5.10 1.14 -23.24
C ASP A 37 -5.89 0.81 -21.97
N ALA A 38 -5.25 0.26 -20.93
CA ALA A 38 -5.90 -0.02 -19.66
C ALA A 38 -6.35 1.28 -18.98
N VAL A 39 -7.65 1.39 -18.73
CA VAL A 39 -8.27 2.53 -18.04
C VAL A 39 -8.40 2.31 -16.54
N SER A 40 -8.39 1.06 -16.08
CA SER A 40 -8.45 0.72 -14.66
C SER A 40 -7.73 -0.60 -14.37
N ILE A 41 -7.43 -0.84 -13.09
CA ILE A 41 -6.80 -2.06 -12.59
C ILE A 41 -7.46 -2.53 -11.30
N ALA A 42 -7.68 -3.84 -11.18
CA ALA A 42 -8.13 -4.45 -9.93
C ALA A 42 -6.94 -4.63 -8.98
N VAL A 43 -7.12 -4.22 -7.72
CA VAL A 43 -6.11 -4.33 -6.67
C VAL A 43 -6.70 -5.00 -5.44
N GLN A 44 -5.86 -5.75 -4.73
CA GLN A 44 -6.21 -6.32 -3.43
C GLN A 44 -5.06 -6.18 -2.47
N GLY A 45 -5.36 -6.10 -1.18
CA GLY A 45 -4.33 -6.02 -0.16
C GLY A 45 -4.86 -6.19 1.25
N VAL A 46 -3.95 -5.95 2.19
CA VAL A 46 -4.22 -5.98 3.63
C VAL A 46 -3.81 -4.66 4.26
N ALA A 47 -4.60 -4.21 5.23
CA ALA A 47 -4.23 -3.11 6.13
C ALA A 47 -4.36 -3.59 7.58
N TYR A 48 -3.48 -3.14 8.46
CA TYR A 48 -3.54 -3.49 9.88
C TYR A 48 -3.20 -2.29 10.76
N PRO A 49 -3.92 -2.12 11.88
CA PRO A 49 -3.78 -0.94 12.72
C PRO A 49 -2.54 -0.98 13.61
N GLY A 50 -1.89 -2.14 13.74
CA GLY A 50 -0.76 -2.31 14.65
C GLY A 50 -1.16 -2.11 16.10
N GLY A 51 -0.33 -1.40 16.86
CA GLY A 51 -0.53 -1.09 18.28
C GLY A 51 -1.27 0.22 18.56
N THR A 52 -1.89 0.86 17.55
CA THR A 52 -2.62 2.13 17.71
C THR A 52 -3.85 2.03 18.62
N GLY A 53 -4.32 0.80 18.89
CA GLY A 53 -5.53 0.55 19.68
C GLY A 53 -6.81 1.00 18.98
N SER A 54 -6.74 1.27 17.67
CA SER A 54 -7.85 1.75 16.84
C SER A 54 -8.06 0.82 15.66
N SER A 55 -9.29 0.68 15.17
CA SER A 55 -9.56 -0.11 13.95
C SER A 55 -9.20 0.67 12.69
N ILE A 56 -8.88 -0.04 11.61
CA ILE A 56 -8.83 0.55 10.27
C ILE A 56 -10.19 1.15 9.95
N SER A 57 -10.21 2.41 9.51
CA SER A 57 -11.42 3.12 9.08
C SER A 57 -11.47 3.27 7.57
N GLN A 58 -10.32 3.42 6.91
CA GLN A 58 -10.25 3.66 5.48
C GLN A 58 -8.92 3.17 4.90
N VAL A 59 -8.97 2.66 3.67
CA VAL A 59 -7.80 2.39 2.83
C VAL A 59 -8.01 3.11 1.51
N GLU A 60 -6.97 3.76 1.01
CA GLU A 60 -6.99 4.49 -0.24
C GLU A 60 -5.83 4.05 -1.13
N VAL A 61 -6.08 4.00 -2.44
CA VAL A 61 -5.08 3.68 -3.45
C VAL A 61 -4.96 4.85 -4.43
N SER A 62 -3.73 5.19 -4.78
CA SER A 62 -3.41 6.22 -5.76
C SER A 62 -2.65 5.60 -6.93
N ALA A 63 -3.00 6.02 -8.15
CA ALA A 63 -2.30 5.65 -9.38
C ALA A 63 -1.52 6.82 -10.00
N ASP A 64 -1.40 7.94 -9.30
CA ASP A 64 -0.82 9.19 -9.80
C ASP A 64 0.18 9.82 -8.82
N ARG A 65 0.82 8.97 -8.00
CA ARG A 65 1.82 9.34 -6.98
C ARG A 65 1.25 10.28 -5.91
N GLY A 66 0.06 9.95 -5.43
CA GLY A 66 -0.60 10.62 -4.30
C GLY A 66 -1.27 11.94 -4.63
N LYS A 67 -1.42 12.31 -5.91
CA LYS A 67 -2.15 13.53 -6.31
C LYS A 67 -3.65 13.36 -6.12
N SER A 68 -4.18 12.17 -6.42
CA SER A 68 -5.55 11.76 -6.16
C SER A 68 -5.59 10.37 -5.51
N TRP A 69 -6.68 10.12 -4.79
CA TRP A 69 -6.87 8.92 -3.97
C TRP A 69 -8.25 8.33 -4.24
N GLN A 70 -8.30 7.01 -4.37
CA GLN A 70 -9.51 6.25 -4.62
C GLN A 70 -9.75 5.31 -3.44
N THR A 71 -10.92 5.42 -2.82
CA THR A 71 -11.26 4.63 -1.63
C THR A 71 -11.45 3.17 -1.97
N ALA A 72 -10.72 2.29 -1.29
CA ALA A 72 -10.87 0.86 -1.40
C ALA A 72 -12.04 0.35 -0.54
N ARG A 73 -12.69 -0.71 -1.01
CA ARG A 73 -13.69 -1.44 -0.24
C ARG A 73 -12.98 -2.34 0.77
N CYS A 74 -13.10 -2.01 2.05
CA CYS A 74 -12.60 -2.85 3.14
C CYS A 74 -13.64 -3.90 3.55
N ARG A 75 -13.21 -5.14 3.75
CA ARG A 75 -14.04 -6.29 4.18
C ARG A 75 -14.27 -6.28 5.69
N PHE A 76 -14.87 -5.20 6.21
CA PHE A 76 -15.15 -5.06 7.65
C PHE A 76 -16.14 -6.11 8.18
N ASP A 77 -16.96 -6.69 7.30
CA ASP A 77 -17.86 -7.80 7.57
C ASP A 77 -17.14 -9.09 8.01
N GLN A 78 -15.84 -9.19 7.72
CA GLN A 78 -15.01 -10.35 8.07
C GLN A 78 -14.25 -10.16 9.40
N LEU A 79 -14.40 -9.01 10.06
CA LEU A 79 -13.75 -8.75 11.33
C LEU A 79 -14.52 -9.42 12.49
N PRO A 80 -13.82 -9.74 13.59
CA PRO A 80 -14.49 -10.09 14.85
C PRO A 80 -15.51 -9.01 15.24
N THR A 81 -16.61 -9.42 15.87
CA THR A 81 -17.64 -8.48 16.35
C THR A 81 -17.36 -7.96 17.75
N ASP A 82 -16.31 -8.48 18.41
CA ASP A 82 -15.90 -8.08 19.74
C ASP A 82 -14.79 -7.01 19.70
N VAL A 83 -14.29 -6.67 20.89
CA VAL A 83 -13.30 -5.62 21.10
C VAL A 83 -11.94 -5.91 20.44
N SER A 84 -11.66 -7.14 20.02
CA SER A 84 -10.44 -7.53 19.32
C SER A 84 -10.37 -7.03 17.88
N ALA A 85 -11.50 -6.62 17.29
CA ALA A 85 -11.57 -6.09 15.93
C ALA A 85 -10.58 -4.94 15.67
N ARG A 86 -10.31 -4.12 16.70
CA ARG A 86 -9.35 -3.01 16.64
C ARG A 86 -7.88 -3.44 16.51
N HIS A 87 -7.59 -4.73 16.61
CA HIS A 87 -6.27 -5.32 16.46
C HIS A 87 -6.18 -6.22 15.23
N ALA A 88 -7.29 -6.47 14.54
CA ALA A 88 -7.33 -7.32 13.37
C ALA A 88 -6.88 -6.55 12.12
N TRP A 89 -6.18 -7.26 11.23
CA TRP A 89 -6.02 -6.82 9.85
C TRP A 89 -7.36 -6.85 9.10
N VAL A 90 -7.47 -6.03 8.05
CA VAL A 90 -8.61 -6.01 7.15
C VAL A 90 -8.14 -6.25 5.72
N LEU A 91 -8.86 -7.10 5.00
CA LEU A 91 -8.70 -7.25 3.55
C LEU A 91 -9.38 -6.08 2.85
N PHE A 92 -8.76 -5.54 1.81
CA PHE A 92 -9.36 -4.53 0.96
C PHE A 92 -9.23 -4.88 -0.52
N GLU A 93 -10.16 -4.36 -1.31
CA GLU A 93 -10.17 -4.47 -2.77
C GLU A 93 -10.59 -3.14 -3.39
N ALA A 94 -10.05 -2.82 -4.57
CA ALA A 94 -10.51 -1.67 -5.35
C ALA A 94 -10.37 -1.94 -6.85
N HIS A 95 -11.21 -1.28 -7.64
CA HIS A 95 -10.94 -1.05 -9.06
C HIS A 95 -10.43 0.39 -9.17
N VAL A 96 -9.14 0.53 -9.46
CA VAL A 96 -8.44 1.81 -9.45
C VAL A 96 -8.40 2.33 -10.87
N GLU A 97 -9.03 3.47 -11.12
CA GLU A 97 -8.92 4.20 -12.37
C GLU A 97 -7.48 4.67 -12.57
N LEU A 98 -6.95 4.43 -13.75
CA LEU A 98 -5.58 4.75 -14.12
C LEU A 98 -5.52 6.06 -14.90
N PRO A 99 -4.48 6.89 -14.71
CA PRO A 99 -4.28 8.05 -15.57
C PRO A 99 -4.04 7.60 -17.02
N PRO A 100 -4.30 8.45 -18.03
CA PRO A 100 -3.91 8.15 -19.41
C PRO A 100 -2.42 7.86 -19.51
N ALA A 101 -2.04 6.86 -20.30
CA ALA A 101 -0.63 6.53 -20.52
C ALA A 101 0.13 7.77 -21.02
N ALA A 102 1.24 8.12 -20.36
CA ALA A 102 2.13 9.16 -20.85
C ALA A 102 2.68 8.73 -22.24
N ALA A 103 2.72 9.66 -23.20
CA ALA A 103 3.26 9.40 -24.53
C ALA A 103 4.70 8.87 -24.40
N ALA A 104 4.93 7.67 -24.94
CA ALA A 104 6.19 6.96 -24.83
C ALA A 104 7.37 7.79 -25.37
N GLY A 105 8.29 8.15 -24.47
CA GLY A 105 9.58 8.75 -24.79
C GLY A 105 10.64 8.11 -23.90
N CYS A 106 11.65 7.49 -24.53
CA CYS A 106 12.86 6.89 -23.97
C CYS A 106 12.85 6.56 -22.45
N GLY A 107 12.54 5.30 -22.12
CA GLY A 107 12.76 4.73 -20.77
C GLY A 107 11.61 4.91 -19.78
N LEU A 108 10.39 4.52 -20.20
CA LEU A 108 9.09 4.69 -19.51
C LEU A 108 9.20 4.78 -17.97
N PRO A 109 8.66 5.83 -17.32
CA PRO A 109 8.48 5.80 -15.88
C PRO A 109 7.46 4.71 -15.56
N LEU A 110 7.89 3.69 -14.81
CA LEU A 110 6.98 2.74 -14.18
C LEU A 110 5.86 3.53 -13.50
N GLU A 111 4.61 3.22 -13.82
CA GLU A 111 3.48 3.77 -13.09
C GLU A 111 3.43 3.08 -11.73
N GLU A 112 3.29 3.83 -10.66
CA GLU A 112 3.32 3.27 -9.31
C GLU A 112 1.92 3.35 -8.71
N LEU A 113 1.44 2.22 -8.19
CA LEU A 113 0.30 2.19 -7.29
C LEU A 113 0.80 2.45 -5.88
N TRP A 114 0.23 3.44 -5.21
CA TRP A 114 0.53 3.76 -3.82
C TRP A 114 -0.68 3.41 -2.96
N VAL A 115 -0.46 2.80 -1.80
CA VAL A 115 -1.53 2.53 -0.83
C VAL A 115 -1.24 3.17 0.52
N ARG A 116 -2.29 3.69 1.15
CA ARG A 116 -2.26 4.15 2.54
C ARG A 116 -3.51 3.73 3.29
N ALA A 117 -3.38 3.58 4.59
CA ALA A 117 -4.49 3.34 5.51
C ALA A 117 -4.64 4.48 6.54
N ARG A 118 -5.86 4.59 7.07
CA ARG A 118 -6.25 5.45 8.18
C ARG A 118 -6.97 4.64 9.25
N CYS A 119 -6.74 4.98 10.51
CA CYS A 119 -7.47 4.44 11.65
C CYS A 119 -8.65 5.34 12.08
N ALA A 120 -9.58 4.78 12.85
CA ALA A 120 -10.75 5.51 13.35
C ALA A 120 -10.40 6.67 14.31
N ASN A 121 -9.23 6.61 14.95
CA ASN A 121 -8.70 7.69 15.79
C ASN A 121 -8.07 8.85 15.00
N GLY A 122 -8.06 8.78 13.67
CA GLY A 122 -7.51 9.81 12.78
C GLY A 122 -6.05 9.60 12.37
N GLU A 123 -5.34 8.62 12.96
CA GLU A 123 -3.97 8.29 12.53
C GLU A 123 -3.94 7.82 11.07
N GLU A 124 -2.91 8.25 10.35
CA GLU A 124 -2.66 7.94 8.94
C GLU A 124 -1.20 7.52 8.76
N GLN A 125 -0.94 6.63 7.80
CA GLN A 125 0.42 6.32 7.40
C GLN A 125 1.16 7.57 6.89
N PRO A 126 2.45 7.75 7.23
CA PRO A 126 3.27 8.74 6.57
C PRO A 126 3.59 8.29 5.13
N GLU A 127 3.80 9.23 4.22
CA GLU A 127 4.24 8.88 2.87
C GLU A 127 5.60 8.17 2.89
N VAL A 128 6.53 8.68 3.69
CA VAL A 128 7.87 8.13 3.87
C VAL A 128 8.03 7.68 5.32
N SER A 129 8.36 6.41 5.51
CA SER A 129 8.64 5.89 6.85
C SER A 129 9.91 6.52 7.41
N ARG A 130 9.92 6.75 8.72
CA ARG A 130 11.14 7.13 9.44
C ARG A 130 12.13 5.95 9.43
N ALA A 131 13.42 6.27 9.49
CA ALA A 131 14.45 5.24 9.53
C ALA A 131 14.54 4.60 10.94
N HIS A 132 13.92 3.44 11.13
CA HIS A 132 13.98 2.68 12.40
C HIS A 132 15.02 1.54 12.34
N GLY A 133 16.22 1.80 11.78
CA GLY A 133 17.29 0.80 11.73
C GLY A 133 16.93 -0.50 11.00
N GLY A 134 15.99 -0.44 10.05
CA GLY A 134 15.47 -1.59 9.30
C GLY A 134 14.15 -2.18 9.81
N TYR A 135 13.64 -1.72 10.96
CA TYR A 135 12.32 -2.12 11.48
C TYR A 135 11.23 -1.13 11.06
N PHE A 136 9.97 -1.47 11.36
CA PHE A 136 8.82 -0.54 11.38
C PHE A 136 8.60 0.30 10.12
N TYR A 137 8.96 -0.23 8.96
CA TYR A 137 8.60 0.44 7.72
C TYR A 137 7.08 0.50 7.59
N ASN A 138 6.54 1.71 7.64
CA ASN A 138 5.11 2.01 7.58
C ASN A 138 4.77 3.12 6.58
N GLY A 139 5.70 3.41 5.68
CA GLY A 139 5.48 4.31 4.55
C GLY A 139 4.44 3.72 3.61
N TYR A 140 4.00 4.50 2.63
CA TYR A 140 3.11 3.96 1.60
C TYR A 140 3.80 2.80 0.89
N HIS A 141 3.10 1.66 0.76
CA HIS A 141 3.59 0.60 -0.11
C HIS A 141 3.39 1.05 -1.57
N LYS A 142 4.48 1.02 -2.35
CA LYS A 142 4.54 1.51 -3.73
C LYS A 142 4.84 0.34 -4.67
N VAL A 143 3.91 0.02 -5.55
CA VAL A 143 4.02 -1.11 -6.48
C VAL A 143 4.19 -0.57 -7.91
N PRO A 144 5.38 -0.75 -8.53
CA PRO A 144 5.59 -0.34 -9.91
C PRO A 144 4.87 -1.29 -10.88
N LEU A 145 4.32 -0.71 -11.94
CA LEU A 145 3.66 -1.37 -13.07
C LEU A 145 4.38 -1.02 -14.36
N ILE A 146 4.28 -1.91 -15.34
CA ILE A 146 4.83 -1.72 -16.68
C ILE A 146 3.66 -1.55 -17.64
N ARG A 147 3.61 -0.45 -18.41
CA ARG A 147 2.68 -0.33 -19.54
C ARG A 147 3.34 -0.77 -20.84
N GLN A 148 2.68 -1.64 -21.59
CA GLN A 148 3.10 -2.06 -22.93
C GLN A 148 1.96 -1.90 -23.93
N PRO A 149 2.24 -1.58 -25.21
CA PRO A 149 1.25 -1.61 -26.26
C PRO A 149 0.52 -2.96 -26.32
N ALA A 150 -0.78 -2.93 -26.58
CA ALA A 150 -1.60 -4.16 -26.66
C ALA A 150 -1.06 -5.17 -27.69
N ALA A 151 -0.46 -4.68 -28.79
CA ALA A 151 0.15 -5.52 -29.82
C ALA A 151 1.33 -6.35 -29.29
N ASP A 152 2.15 -5.78 -28.40
CA ASP A 152 3.34 -6.45 -27.86
C ASP A 152 2.93 -7.54 -26.86
N LEU A 153 1.89 -7.30 -26.07
CA LEU A 153 1.33 -8.29 -25.14
C LEU A 153 0.76 -9.51 -25.88
N ALA A 154 0.05 -9.30 -26.99
CA ALA A 154 -0.50 -10.37 -27.81
C ALA A 154 0.60 -11.26 -28.42
N SER A 155 1.75 -10.67 -28.77
CA SER A 155 2.89 -11.41 -29.34
C SER A 155 3.61 -12.32 -28.34
N GLN A 156 3.52 -12.04 -27.04
CA GLN A 156 4.16 -12.82 -25.97
C GLN A 156 3.31 -14.00 -25.48
N ALA A 157 2.00 -14.00 -25.80
CA ALA A 157 1.07 -15.05 -25.42
C ALA A 157 0.92 -16.16 -26.49
N ALA A 158 1.58 -16.02 -27.64
CA ALA A 158 1.59 -16.96 -28.76
C ALA A 158 2.88 -17.78 -28.78
#